data_AF-A0A1V1NTD6-F1
#
_entry.id   AF-A0A1V1NTD6-F1
#
_cell.length_a   1.000
_cell.length_b   1.000
_cell.length_c   1.000
_cell.angle_alpha   90.00
_cell.angle_beta   90.00
_cell.angle_gamma   90.00
#
_symmetry.space_group_name_H-M   'P 1'
#
loop_
_entity.id
_entity.type
_entity.pdbx_description
1 polymer ?
#
loop_
_entity_poly.entity_id
_entity_poly.type
_entity_poly.pdbx_seq_one_letter_code
_entity_poly.pdbx_strand_id
1 'polypeptide(L)'
;MHLIEKALKIALNVHVGQKDKGNQPYILHPLRLMKKMDSDITKAAALLHDVLEDSDMDVADLANQGIDADIIEIVKLLTKNTHESYETYIDRISTNSIATKIKIADLEDNMNILRLDSIDQKILVV
;
A
#
# COMPACT_ATOMS: atom_id res chain seq x y z
N MET A 1 -3.73 -8.40 20.30
CA MET A 1 -3.19 -8.53 18.94
C MET A 1 -2.34 -7.32 18.67
N HIS A 2 -1.08 -7.51 18.31
CA HIS A 2 -0.10 -6.44 18.06
C HIS A 2 -0.49 -5.65 16.79
N LEU A 3 -0.16 -4.35 16.69
CA LEU A 3 -0.57 -3.49 15.58
C LEU A 3 -0.23 -4.09 14.20
N ILE A 4 1.02 -4.52 14.02
CA ILE A 4 1.49 -5.15 12.78
C ILE A 4 0.71 -6.43 12.45
N GLU A 5 0.36 -7.24 13.44
CA GLU A 5 -0.43 -8.47 13.21
C GLU A 5 -1.83 -8.13 12.69
N LYS A 6 -2.47 -7.07 13.21
CA LYS A 6 -3.75 -6.59 12.70
C LYS A 6 -3.65 -6.14 11.25
N ALA A 7 -2.69 -5.26 10.97
CA ALA A 7 -2.46 -4.74 9.62
C ALA A 7 -2.16 -5.86 8.61
N LEU A 8 -1.30 -6.81 9.00
CA LEU A 8 -0.94 -7.95 8.15
C LEU A 8 -2.15 -8.85 7.88
N LYS A 9 -2.99 -9.10 8.90
CA LYS A 9 -4.20 -9.91 8.73
C LYS A 9 -5.18 -9.26 7.75
N ILE A 10 -5.36 -7.95 7.83
CA ILE A 10 -6.21 -7.19 6.90
C ILE A 10 -5.65 -7.31 5.47
N ALA A 11 -4.37 -7.00 5.29
CA ALA A 11 -3.71 -7.07 3.98
C ALA A 11 -3.78 -8.48 3.36
N LEU A 12 -3.57 -9.53 4.17
CA LEU A 12 -3.69 -10.93 3.73
C LEU A 12 -5.09 -11.26 3.25
N ASN A 13 -6.12 -10.79 3.95
CA ASN A 13 -7.52 -11.06 3.59
C ASN A 13 -7.91 -10.35 2.30
N VAL A 14 -7.46 -9.10 2.13
CA VAL A 14 -7.76 -8.28 0.94
C VAL A 14 -7.07 -8.84 -0.30
N HIS A 15 -5.77 -9.11 -0.19
CA HIS A 15 -4.96 -9.54 -1.33
C HIS A 15 -4.96 -11.07 -1.52
N VAL A 16 -5.90 -11.80 -0.91
CA VAL A 16 -5.97 -13.26 -1.03
C VAL A 16 -6.27 -13.65 -2.48
N GLY A 17 -5.40 -14.48 -3.06
CA GLY A 17 -5.53 -14.91 -4.46
C GLY A 17 -5.16 -13.84 -5.50
N GLN A 18 -4.92 -12.59 -5.09
CA GLN A 18 -4.39 -11.55 -5.97
C GLN A 18 -2.95 -11.86 -6.36
N LYS A 19 -2.63 -11.62 -7.62
CA LYS A 19 -1.28 -11.79 -8.16
C LYS A 19 -0.72 -10.46 -8.65
N ASP A 20 0.58 -10.28 -8.49
CA ASP A 20 1.29 -9.15 -9.07
C ASP A 20 1.53 -9.34 -10.58
N LYS A 21 2.13 -8.33 -11.22
CA LYS A 21 2.47 -8.35 -12.65
C LYS A 21 3.45 -9.47 -13.03
N GLY A 22 4.17 -10.03 -12.05
CA GLY A 22 5.06 -11.19 -12.20
C GLY A 22 4.41 -12.52 -11.83
N ASN A 23 3.08 -12.58 -11.70
CA ASN A 23 2.31 -13.78 -11.35
C ASN A 23 2.63 -14.36 -9.95
N GLN A 24 3.26 -13.58 -9.07
CA GLN A 24 3.54 -13.92 -7.67
C GLN A 24 2.40 -13.42 -6.75
N PRO A 25 2.23 -13.99 -5.54
CA PRO A 25 1.22 -13.50 -4.59
C PRO A 25 1.42 -12.02 -4.26
N TYR A 26 0.38 -11.20 -4.44
CA TYR A 26 0.48 -9.74 -4.29
C TYR A 26 0.91 -9.30 -2.90
N ILE A 27 0.52 -10.03 -1.85
CA ILE A 27 0.91 -9.75 -0.45
C ILE A 27 2.42 -9.59 -0.24
N LEU A 28 3.25 -10.18 -1.11
CA LEU A 28 4.70 -9.99 -1.05
C LEU A 28 5.10 -8.53 -1.28
N HIS A 29 4.31 -7.74 -2.01
CA HIS A 29 4.52 -6.30 -2.21
C HIS A 29 4.41 -5.48 -0.92
N PRO A 30 3.26 -5.44 -0.23
CA PRO A 30 3.17 -4.76 1.05
C PRO A 30 4.22 -5.24 2.08
N LEU A 31 4.58 -6.54 2.06
CA LEU A 31 5.64 -7.08 2.93
C LEU A 31 7.04 -6.53 2.64
N ARG A 32 7.39 -6.28 1.37
CA ARG A 32 8.68 -5.67 1.00
C ARG A 32 8.73 -4.20 1.40
N LEU A 33 7.62 -3.48 1.24
CA LEU A 33 7.51 -2.08 1.71
C LEU A 33 7.66 -2.04 3.23
N MET A 34 6.95 -2.91 3.96
CA MET A 34 7.06 -3.04 5.42
C MET A 34 8.51 -3.24 5.88
N LYS A 35 9.31 -4.04 5.15
CA LYS A 35 10.72 -4.28 5.48
C LYS A 35 11.60 -3.01 5.39
N LYS A 36 11.19 -2.03 4.58
CA LYS A 36 11.88 -0.73 4.44
C LYS A 36 11.46 0.30 5.51
N MET A 37 10.48 -0.04 6.36
CA MET A 37 9.94 0.84 7.38
C MET A 37 10.56 0.57 8.77
N ASP A 38 10.68 1.63 9.56
CA ASP A 38 11.47 1.69 10.80
C ASP A 38 10.62 1.69 12.07
N SER A 39 9.35 2.05 11.98
CA SER A 39 8.42 2.07 13.13
C SER A 39 7.19 1.19 12.88
N ASP A 40 6.48 0.81 13.94
CA ASP A 40 5.29 -0.03 13.81
C ASP A 40 4.15 0.69 13.07
N ILE A 41 4.04 2.01 13.23
CA ILE A 41 3.09 2.87 12.50
C ILE A 41 3.41 2.85 11.00
N THR A 42 4.67 3.11 10.62
CA THR A 42 5.09 3.13 9.21
C THR A 42 4.98 1.75 8.56
N LYS A 43 5.31 0.69 9.31
CA LYS A 43 5.12 -0.72 8.89
C LYS A 43 3.65 -1.06 8.67
N ALA A 44 2.77 -0.68 9.60
CA ALA A 44 1.34 -0.94 9.48
C ALA A 44 0.73 -0.18 8.30
N ALA A 45 1.06 1.10 8.13
CA ALA A 45 0.62 1.88 6.97
C ALA A 45 1.13 1.29 5.65
N ALA A 46 2.38 0.84 5.58
CA ALA A 46 2.94 0.18 4.40
C ALA A 46 2.21 -1.14 4.06
N LEU A 47 1.82 -1.93 5.07
CA LEU A 47 1.02 -3.13 4.86
C LEU A 47 -0.37 -2.84 4.29
N LEU A 48 -0.94 -1.68 4.62
CA LEU A 48 -2.33 -1.32 4.31
C LEU A 48 -2.48 -0.38 3.10
N HIS A 49 -1.38 0.08 2.50
CA HIS A 49 -1.41 1.22 1.57
C HIS A 49 -2.36 1.03 0.37
N ASP A 50 -2.48 -0.18 -0.17
CA ASP A 50 -3.37 -0.51 -1.29
C ASP A 50 -4.73 -1.07 -0.87
N VAL A 51 -4.97 -1.31 0.43
CA VAL A 51 -6.17 -2.02 0.89
C VAL A 51 -7.45 -1.30 0.48
N LEU A 52 -7.46 0.03 0.51
CA LEU A 52 -8.62 0.83 0.10
C LEU A 52 -8.75 0.97 -1.44
N GLU A 53 -7.68 0.71 -2.21
CA GLU A 53 -7.72 0.72 -3.68
C GLU A 53 -8.13 -0.64 -4.26
N ASP A 54 -7.66 -1.72 -3.63
CA ASP A 54 -7.80 -3.11 -4.11
C ASP A 54 -8.98 -3.86 -3.50
N SER A 55 -9.83 -3.20 -2.70
CA SER A 55 -11.01 -3.83 -2.10
C SER A 55 -12.18 -2.87 -1.93
N ASP A 56 -13.34 -3.42 -1.56
CA ASP A 56 -14.53 -2.65 -1.19
C ASP A 56 -14.47 -2.08 0.24
N MET A 57 -13.33 -2.24 0.94
CA MET A 57 -13.18 -1.70 2.30
C MET A 57 -13.10 -0.17 2.30
N ASP A 58 -13.65 0.44 3.34
CA ASP A 58 -13.50 1.86 3.61
C ASP A 58 -12.68 2.16 4.88
N VAL A 59 -12.52 3.45 5.19
CA VAL A 59 -11.80 3.92 6.39
C VAL A 59 -12.51 3.51 7.70
N ALA A 60 -13.83 3.35 7.69
CA ALA A 60 -14.58 2.90 8.85
C ALA A 60 -14.36 1.41 9.11
N ASP A 61 -14.21 0.59 8.07
CA ASP A 61 -13.83 -0.81 8.21
C ASP A 61 -12.45 -0.98 8.86
N LEU A 62 -11.46 -0.15 8.47
CA LEU A 62 -10.14 -0.16 9.12
C LEU A 62 -10.24 0.23 10.59
N ALA A 63 -11.04 1.25 10.92
CA ALA A 63 -11.26 1.66 12.30
C ALA A 63 -11.95 0.56 13.13
N ASN A 64 -12.97 -0.10 12.56
CA ASN A 64 -13.68 -1.21 13.19
C ASN A 64 -12.79 -2.44 13.43
N GLN A 65 -11.77 -2.63 12.60
CA GLN A 65 -10.73 -3.66 12.81
C GLN A 65 -9.64 -3.23 13.82
N GLY A 66 -9.77 -2.03 14.39
CA GLY A 66 -8.92 -1.53 15.46
C GLY A 66 -7.56 -1.05 14.96
N ILE A 67 -7.53 -0.44 13.77
CA ILE A 67 -6.42 0.36 13.26
C ILE A 67 -6.59 1.79 13.77
N ASP A 68 -5.51 2.37 14.27
CA ASP A 68 -5.51 3.70 14.87
C ASP A 68 -5.68 4.80 13.80
N ALA A 69 -6.28 5.92 14.21
CA ALA A 69 -6.69 6.99 13.29
C ALA A 69 -5.52 7.65 12.54
N ASP A 70 -4.34 7.71 13.16
CA ASP A 70 -3.11 8.22 12.55
C ASP A 70 -2.65 7.35 11.37
N ILE A 71 -2.75 6.03 11.50
CA ILE A 71 -2.43 5.07 10.43
C ILE A 71 -3.48 5.16 9.33
N ILE A 72 -4.76 5.24 9.68
CA ILE A 72 -5.86 5.40 8.71
C ILE A 72 -5.68 6.67 7.89
N GLU A 73 -5.26 7.78 8.51
CA GLU A 73 -4.97 9.03 7.81
C GLU A 73 -3.85 8.85 6.77
N ILE A 74 -2.76 8.15 7.13
CA ILE A 74 -1.67 7.84 6.21
C ILE A 74 -2.15 6.95 5.05
N VAL A 75 -2.92 5.90 5.33
CA VAL A 75 -3.46 5.00 4.31
C VAL A 75 -4.37 5.77 3.35
N LYS A 76 -5.26 6.61 3.88
CA LYS A 76 -6.10 7.49 3.06
C LYS A 76 -5.28 8.48 2.22
N LEU A 77 -4.14 8.96 2.73
CA LEU A 77 -3.22 9.78 1.94
C LEU A 77 -2.63 8.99 0.77
N LEU A 78 -2.33 7.71 0.96
CA LEU A 78 -1.79 6.80 -0.04
C LEU A 78 -2.83 6.29 -1.02
N THR A 79 -4.13 6.39 -0.71
CA THR A 79 -5.21 6.05 -1.64
C THR A 79 -5.52 7.24 -2.58
N LYS A 80 -5.43 7.00 -3.89
CA LYS A 80 -5.80 7.97 -4.92
C LYS A 80 -7.33 8.00 -5.10
N ASN A 81 -7.91 9.20 -5.13
CA ASN A 81 -9.34 9.32 -5.38
C ASN A 81 -9.67 9.14 -6.87
N THR A 82 -10.84 8.56 -7.19
CA THR A 82 -11.25 8.23 -8.57
C THR A 82 -11.25 9.42 -9.55
N HIS A 83 -11.45 10.64 -9.05
CA HIS A 83 -11.52 11.87 -9.86
C HIS A 83 -10.36 12.83 -9.62
N GLU A 84 -9.33 12.41 -8.89
CA GLU A 84 -8.17 13.22 -8.57
C GLU A 84 -7.09 13.05 -9.66
N SER A 85 -6.49 14.17 -10.09
CA SER A 85 -5.32 14.11 -10.99
C SER A 85 -4.13 13.49 -10.26
N TYR A 86 -3.20 12.91 -11.03
CA TYR A 86 -2.00 12.34 -10.41
C TYR A 86 -1.16 13.40 -9.68
N GLU A 87 -1.05 14.60 -10.25
CA GLU A 87 -0.35 15.74 -9.65
C GLU A 87 -0.97 16.13 -8.31
N THR A 88 -2.30 16.26 -8.26
CA THR A 88 -3.02 16.60 -7.01
C THR A 88 -2.82 15.53 -5.94
N TYR A 89 -2.82 14.26 -6.34
CA TYR A 89 -2.54 13.14 -5.45
C TYR A 89 -1.10 13.20 -4.87
N ILE A 90 -0.11 13.49 -5.72
CA ILE A 90 1.28 13.64 -5.28
C ILE A 90 1.46 14.86 -4.38
N ASP A 91 0.84 16.00 -4.70
CA ASP A 91 0.87 17.19 -3.85
C ASP A 91 0.32 16.89 -2.46
N ARG A 92 -0.80 16.15 -2.39
CA ARG A 92 -1.40 15.71 -1.12
C ARG A 92 -0.48 14.78 -0.33
N ILE A 93 0.11 13.76 -0.98
CA ILE A 93 1.06 12.85 -0.32
C ILE A 93 2.28 13.61 0.23
N SER A 94 2.78 14.60 -0.52
CA SER A 94 3.98 15.36 -0.16
C SER A 94 3.85 16.13 1.17
N THR A 95 2.61 16.40 1.61
CA THR A 95 2.34 17.05 2.90
C THR A 95 2.65 16.17 4.12
N ASN A 96 2.79 14.85 3.92
CA ASN A 96 3.06 13.88 4.98
C ASN A 96 4.34 13.08 4.66
N SER A 97 5.35 13.22 5.51
CA SER A 97 6.65 12.57 5.32
C SER A 97 6.59 11.04 5.35
N ILE A 98 5.66 10.46 6.12
CA ILE A 98 5.47 9.01 6.19
C ILE A 98 4.81 8.50 4.90
N ALA A 99 3.72 9.15 4.46
CA ALA A 99 3.07 8.79 3.20
C ALA A 99 4.05 8.93 2.03
N THR A 100 4.85 10.00 2.00
CA THR A 100 5.90 10.19 0.99
C THR A 100 6.93 9.05 1.00
N LYS A 101 7.43 8.67 2.18
CA LYS A 101 8.40 7.56 2.32
C LYS A 101 7.82 6.24 1.81
N ILE A 102 6.56 5.94 2.13
CA ILE A 102 5.89 4.73 1.66
C ILE A 102 5.68 4.79 0.15
N LYS A 103 5.25 5.94 -0.40
CA LYS A 103 5.04 6.08 -1.85
C LYS A 103 6.34 5.93 -2.64
N ILE A 104 7.46 6.45 -2.13
CA ILE A 104 8.77 6.22 -2.74
C ILE A 104 9.11 4.73 -2.73
N ALA A 105 8.90 4.05 -1.59
CA ALA A 105 9.17 2.63 -1.47
C ALA A 105 8.29 1.76 -2.41
N ASP A 106 7.04 2.14 -2.60
CA ASP A 106 6.09 1.58 -3.58
C ASP A 106 6.62 1.75 -5.02
N LEU A 107 6.92 2.99 -5.42
CA LEU A 107 7.47 3.28 -6.75
C LEU A 107 8.76 2.50 -7.04
N GLU A 108 9.68 2.42 -6.06
CA GLU A 108 10.89 1.61 -6.18
C GLU A 108 10.60 0.12 -6.36
N ASP A 109 9.59 -0.42 -5.67
CA ASP A 109 9.21 -1.83 -5.79
C ASP A 109 8.57 -2.12 -7.17
N ASN A 110 7.73 -1.20 -7.65
CA ASN A 110 7.07 -1.28 -8.95
C ASN A 110 8.03 -1.14 -10.14
N MET A 111 9.09 -0.33 -9.98
CA MET A 111 10.15 -0.18 -11.00
C MET A 111 11.14 -1.35 -11.03
N ASN A 112 11.07 -2.31 -10.10
CA ASN A 112 12.03 -3.40 -10.05
C ASN A 112 11.74 -4.49 -11.10
N ILE A 113 12.18 -4.24 -12.33
CA ILE A 113 12.01 -5.10 -13.52
C ILE A 113 12.57 -6.52 -13.31
N LEU A 114 13.57 -6.70 -12.45
CA LEU A 114 14.18 -8.01 -12.16
C LEU A 114 13.20 -9.02 -11.53
N ARG A 115 11.99 -8.56 -11.16
CA ARG A 115 10.96 -9.37 -10.52
C ARG A 115 9.89 -9.88 -11.49
N LEU A 116 9.98 -9.50 -12.76
CA LEU A 116 9.02 -9.89 -13.77
C LEU A 116 9.51 -11.16 -14.47
N ASP A 117 8.72 -12.24 -14.40
CA ASP A 117 8.98 -13.47 -15.13
C ASP A 117 8.91 -13.26 -16.66
N SER A 118 8.21 -12.21 -17.11
CA SER A 118 8.15 -11.76 -18.51
C SER A 118 7.88 -10.25 -18.60
N ILE A 119 8.61 -9.55 -19.47
CA ILE A 119 8.38 -8.11 -19.73
C ILE A 119 7.29 -7.97 -20.79
N ASP A 120 6.05 -7.75 -20.36
CA ASP A 120 4.95 -7.33 -21.24
C ASP A 120 4.80 -5.80 -21.26
N GLN A 121 4.47 -5.24 -22.43
CA GLN A 121 4.39 -3.78 -22.66
C GLN A 121 3.41 -3.03 -21.74
N LYS A 122 2.45 -3.73 -21.10
CA LYS A 122 1.51 -3.14 -20.12
C LYS A 122 2.13 -2.81 -18.77
N ILE A 123 3.36 -3.25 -18.50
CA ILE A 123 3.99 -3.07 -17.19
C ILE A 123 4.52 -1.64 -17.01
N LEU A 124 4.68 -0.90 -18.12
CA LEU A 124 5.29 0.43 -18.19
C LEU A 124 4.30 1.60 -18.03
N VAL A 125 3.25 1.45 -17.23
CA VAL A 125 2.42 2.58 -16.82
C VAL A 125 2.50 2.68 -15.30
N VAL A 126 3.19 3.74 -14.87
CA VAL A 126 3.37 4.18 -13.48
C VAL A 126 2.12 4.94 -13.05
#